data_AF-A7RND9-F1
#
_entry.id   AF-A7RND9-F1
#
_cell.length_a   1.000
_cell.length_b   1.000
_cell.length_c   1.000
_cell.angle_alpha   90.00
_cell.angle_beta   90.00
_cell.angle_gamma   90.00
#
_symmetry.space_group_name_H-M   'P 1'
#
loop_
_entity.id
_entity.type
_entity.pdbx_description
1 polymer ?
#
loop_
_entity_poly.entity_id
_entity_poly.type
_entity_poly.pdbx_seq_one_letter_code
_entity_poly.pdbx_strand_id
1 'polypeptide(L)'
;SPLIVAVGCTVAIALIMAIPIAMIVIGAKYKNQCPIEDKIPIYLIVGGSFGIFRNLVSLCQRARKKEGEEEEQKRRNPLESVLDCFLTAWFIAGNVWIYSNYQPNYDPSSGNAYCNQTLYLFAFWLTTATYIMLGTICFCLCCVGICAAAISES
;
A
#
# COMPACT_ATOMS: atom_id res chain seq x y z
N SER A 1 11.80 18.98 18.45
CA SER A 1 10.97 18.79 19.65
C SER A 1 10.21 17.47 19.55
N PRO A 2 10.23 16.60 20.57
CA PRO A 2 9.57 15.28 20.55
C PRO A 2 8.05 15.38 20.29
N LEU A 3 7.41 16.48 20.69
CA LEU A 3 6.00 16.76 20.41
C LEU A 3 5.71 16.93 18.91
N ILE A 4 6.56 17.67 18.18
CA ILE A 4 6.41 17.90 16.72
C ILE A 4 6.52 16.57 15.98
N VAL A 5 7.45 15.71 16.42
CA VAL A 5 7.64 14.37 15.85
C VAL A 5 6.41 13.48 16.14
N ALA A 6 5.88 13.49 17.36
CA ALA A 6 4.71 12.69 17.72
C ALA A 6 3.44 13.11 16.97
N VAL A 7 3.18 14.41 16.85
CA VAL A 7 2.05 14.95 16.08
C VAL A 7 2.20 14.60 14.60
N GLY A 8 3.39 14.79 14.03
CA GLY A 8 3.70 14.41 12.65
C GLY A 8 3.46 12.93 12.37
N CYS A 9 3.94 12.05 13.25
CA CYS A 9 3.71 10.60 13.12
C CYS A 9 2.22 10.24 13.21
N THR A 10 1.46 10.86 14.11
CA THR A 10 0.02 10.56 14.28
C THR A 10 -0.76 10.97 13.04
N VAL A 11 -0.48 12.16 12.49
CA VAL A 11 -1.09 12.65 11.25
C VAL A 11 -0.73 11.75 10.06
N ALA A 12 0.55 11.36 9.94
CA ALA A 12 0.98 10.45 8.88
C ALA A 12 0.27 9.09 8.97
N ILE A 13 0.14 8.51 10.17
CA ILE A 13 -0.58 7.25 10.38
C ILE A 13 -2.05 7.38 9.99
N ALA A 14 -2.72 8.48 10.38
CA ALA A 14 -4.11 8.73 10.01
C ALA A 14 -4.29 8.82 8.48
N LEU A 15 -3.39 9.52 7.78
CA LEU A 15 -3.38 9.60 6.33
C LEU A 15 -3.12 8.24 5.67
N ILE A 16 -2.17 7.47 6.19
CA ILE A 16 -1.86 6.13 5.70
C ILE A 16 -3.06 5.18 5.87
N MET A 17 -3.86 5.35 6.93
CA MET A 17 -5.07 4.55 7.17
C MET A 17 -6.25 4.98 6.28
N ALA A 18 -6.29 6.24 5.83
CA ALA A 18 -7.33 6.71 4.92
C ALA A 18 -7.29 6.00 3.56
N ILE A 19 -6.09 5.69 3.06
CA ILE A 19 -5.87 5.00 1.78
C ILE A 19 -6.54 3.61 1.73
N PRO A 20 -6.24 2.65 2.64
CA PRO A 20 -6.86 1.33 2.59
C PRO A 20 -8.36 1.37 2.87
N ILE A 21 -8.86 2.34 3.64
CA ILE A 21 -10.31 2.57 3.80
C ILE A 21 -10.92 2.96 2.44
N ALA A 22 -10.30 3.91 1.73
CA ALA A 22 -10.75 4.31 0.40
C ALA A 22 -10.71 3.13 -0.59
N MET A 23 -9.70 2.26 -0.54
CA MET A 23 -9.63 1.05 -1.35
C MET A 23 -10.85 0.15 -1.11
N ILE A 24 -11.19 -0.11 0.15
CA ILE A 24 -12.35 -0.95 0.50
C ILE A 24 -13.66 -0.29 0.04
N VAL A 25 -13.85 1.01 0.30
CA VAL A 25 -15.07 1.73 -0.05
C VAL A 25 -15.28 1.76 -1.56
N ILE A 26 -14.25 2.12 -2.33
CA ILE A 26 -14.33 2.21 -3.79
C ILE A 26 -14.51 0.82 -4.39
N GLY A 27 -13.73 -0.17 -3.94
CA GLY A 27 -13.87 -1.55 -4.40
C GLY A 27 -15.25 -2.13 -4.13
N ALA A 28 -15.83 -1.86 -2.95
CA ALA A 28 -17.18 -2.32 -2.60
C ALA A 28 -18.27 -1.58 -3.37
N LYS A 29 -18.17 -0.25 -3.47
CA LYS A 29 -19.18 0.60 -4.15
C LYS A 29 -19.29 0.29 -5.64
N TYR A 30 -18.16 0.02 -6.30
CA TYR A 30 -18.10 -0.21 -7.73
C TYR A 30 -17.84 -1.69 -8.10
N LYS A 31 -18.09 -2.62 -7.17
CA LYS A 31 -17.75 -4.05 -7.31
C LYS A 31 -18.22 -4.69 -8.62
N ASN A 32 -19.40 -4.33 -9.11
CA ASN A 32 -20.00 -4.91 -10.32
C ASN A 32 -19.97 -3.94 -11.52
N GLN A 33 -19.23 -2.83 -11.41
CA GLN A 33 -19.16 -1.81 -12.47
C GLN A 33 -17.85 -1.93 -13.27
N CYS A 34 -17.28 -3.13 -13.37
CA CYS A 34 -16.10 -3.39 -14.20
C CYS A 34 -16.11 -4.83 -14.75
N PRO A 35 -17.09 -5.17 -15.62
CA PRO A 35 -17.23 -6.52 -16.18
C PRO A 35 -16.02 -6.97 -17.02
N ILE A 36 -15.21 -6.04 -17.53
CA ILE A 36 -13.97 -6.38 -18.25
C ILE A 36 -12.95 -7.06 -17.33
N GLU A 37 -12.94 -6.70 -16.04
CA GLU A 37 -12.02 -7.26 -15.05
C GLU A 37 -12.61 -7.16 -13.64
N ASP A 38 -13.44 -8.14 -13.30
CA ASP A 38 -14.08 -8.26 -11.98
C ASP A 38 -13.06 -8.41 -10.83
N LYS A 39 -11.78 -8.69 -11.14
CA LYS A 39 -10.71 -8.81 -10.14
C LYS A 39 -10.18 -7.47 -9.64
N ILE A 40 -10.34 -6.37 -10.38
CA ILE A 40 -9.89 -5.03 -9.94
C ILE A 40 -10.59 -4.58 -8.63
N PRO A 41 -11.92 -4.63 -8.51
CA PRO A 41 -12.56 -4.27 -7.25
C PRO A 41 -12.21 -5.23 -6.10
N ILE A 42 -12.03 -6.53 -6.38
CA ILE A 42 -11.59 -7.52 -5.37
C ILE A 42 -10.16 -7.21 -4.90
N TYR A 43 -9.28 -6.83 -5.83
CA TYR A 43 -7.91 -6.40 -5.53
C TYR A 43 -7.88 -5.28 -4.51
N LEU A 44 -8.70 -4.24 -4.73
CA LEU A 44 -8.78 -3.10 -3.82
C LEU A 44 -9.32 -3.51 -2.43
N ILE A 45 -10.37 -4.33 -2.36
CA ILE A 45 -10.96 -4.75 -1.09
C ILE A 45 -9.97 -5.59 -0.28
N VAL A 46 -9.36 -6.61 -0.90
CA VAL A 46 -8.41 -7.50 -0.23
C VAL A 46 -7.14 -6.72 0.14
N GLY A 47 -6.59 -5.92 -0.77
CA GLY A 47 -5.41 -5.10 -0.50
C GLY A 47 -5.63 -4.12 0.65
N GLY A 48 -6.77 -3.42 0.67
CA GLY A 48 -7.13 -2.52 1.76
C GLY A 48 -7.34 -3.24 3.10
N SER A 49 -8.02 -4.38 3.09
CA SER A 49 -8.31 -5.16 4.32
C SER A 49 -7.04 -5.71 4.96
N PHE A 50 -6.17 -6.35 4.17
CA PHE A 50 -4.89 -6.86 4.67
C PHE A 50 -3.93 -5.73 5.04
N GLY A 51 -4.00 -4.57 4.37
CA GLY A 51 -3.26 -3.37 4.75
C GLY A 51 -3.65 -2.83 6.13
N ILE A 52 -4.95 -2.73 6.42
CA ILE A 52 -5.45 -2.36 7.76
C ILE A 52 -5.02 -3.40 8.79
N PHE A 53 -5.22 -4.68 8.49
CA PHE A 53 -4.86 -5.76 9.40
C PHE A 53 -3.37 -5.71 9.77
N ARG A 54 -2.50 -5.54 8.77
CA ARG A 54 -1.07 -5.36 8.99
C ARG A 54 -0.75 -4.15 9.87
N ASN A 55 -1.35 -2.99 9.57
CA ASN A 55 -1.12 -1.79 10.37
C ASN A 55 -1.54 -2.00 11.84
N LEU A 56 -2.68 -2.67 12.08
CA LEU A 56 -3.13 -3.02 13.42
C LEU A 56 -2.15 -3.95 14.14
N VAL A 57 -1.68 -5.01 13.47
CA VAL A 57 -0.69 -5.94 14.04
C VAL A 57 0.60 -5.20 14.44
N SER A 58 1.10 -4.31 13.57
CA SER A 58 2.27 -3.49 13.86
C SER A 58 2.06 -2.56 15.07
N LEU A 59 0.88 -1.92 15.17
CA LEU A 59 0.55 -1.04 16.30
C LEU A 59 0.39 -1.81 17.61
N CYS A 60 -0.29 -2.96 17.61
CA CYS A 60 -0.44 -3.82 18.77
C CYS A 60 0.92 -4.31 19.29
N GLN A 61 1.86 -4.64 18.40
CA GLN A 61 3.22 -5.02 18.78
C GLN A 61 3.97 -3.86 19.42
N ARG A 62 3.86 -2.65 18.87
CA ARG A 62 4.47 -1.45 19.45
C ARG A 62 3.90 -1.12 20.83
N ALA A 63 2.60 -1.31 21.04
CA ALA A 63 1.96 -1.12 22.33
C ALA A 63 2.50 -2.12 23.37
N ARG A 64 2.56 -3.43 23.02
CA ARG A 64 3.10 -4.47 23.91
C ARG A 64 4.57 -4.26 24.25
N LYS A 65 5.38 -3.79 23.30
CA LYS A 65 6.81 -3.49 23.53
C LYS A 65 7.04 -2.33 24.50
N LYS A 66 6.06 -1.43 24.65
CA LYS A 66 6.15 -0.29 25.58
C LYS A 66 5.93 -0.69 27.05
N GLU A 67 5.36 -1.87 27.30
CA GLU A 67 5.05 -2.39 28.65
C GLU A 67 6.08 -3.38 29.19
N GLY A 68 7.03 -3.86 28.37
CA GLY A 68 8.12 -4.74 28.79
C GLY A 68 9.47 -4.22 28.32
N GLU A 69 10.22 -3.58 29.22
CA GLU A 69 11.66 -3.42 29.05
C GLU A 69 12.30 -4.80 29.16
N GLU A 70 12.75 -5.37 28.03
CA GLU A 70 13.93 -6.24 27.98
C GLU A 70 14.30 -6.51 26.51
N GLU A 71 15.60 -6.51 26.26
CA GLU A 71 16.25 -6.66 24.96
C GLU A 71 16.06 -8.06 24.37
N GLU A 72 14.90 -8.34 23.77
CA GLU A 72 14.80 -9.48 22.84
C GLU A 72 14.96 -9.01 21.39
N GLN A 73 16.10 -9.43 20.83
CA GLN A 73 16.47 -9.59 19.43
C GLN A 73 15.35 -9.25 18.44
N LYS A 74 15.66 -8.40 17.46
CA LYS A 74 14.87 -7.97 16.28
C LYS A 74 14.40 -9.17 15.41
N ARG A 75 13.71 -10.16 15.98
CA ARG A 75 13.03 -11.22 15.27
C ARG A 75 11.76 -10.59 14.73
N ARG A 76 11.78 -10.25 13.44
CA ARG A 76 10.60 -9.83 12.69
C ARG A 76 9.55 -10.91 12.90
N ASN A 77 8.41 -10.55 13.48
CA ASN A 77 7.37 -11.53 13.79
C ASN A 77 7.00 -12.29 12.50
N PRO A 78 6.92 -13.64 12.55
CA PRO A 78 6.64 -14.44 11.36
C PRO A 78 5.32 -14.03 10.71
N LEU A 79 4.33 -13.62 11.50
CA LEU A 79 3.05 -13.09 11.01
C LEU A 79 3.21 -11.82 10.16
N GLU A 80 4.03 -10.86 10.61
CA GLU A 80 4.34 -9.67 9.82
C GLU A 80 5.07 -10.07 8.53
N SER A 81 6.02 -11.01 8.58
CA SER A 81 6.71 -11.45 7.36
C SER A 81 5.77 -12.12 6.36
N VAL A 82 4.83 -12.95 6.83
CA VAL A 82 3.84 -13.63 5.99
C VAL A 82 2.87 -12.63 5.38
N LEU A 83 2.38 -11.66 6.15
CA LEU A 83 1.51 -10.60 5.65
C LEU A 83 2.20 -9.74 4.58
N ASP A 84 3.51 -9.49 4.72
CA ASP A 84 4.30 -8.71 3.76
C ASP A 84 4.43 -9.46 2.44
N CYS A 85 4.78 -10.74 2.55
CA CYS A 85 4.89 -11.63 1.41
C CYS A 85 3.56 -11.72 0.65
N PHE A 86 2.46 -11.90 1.39
CA PHE A 86 1.12 -11.93 0.81
C PHE A 86 0.76 -10.61 0.12
N LEU A 87 0.95 -9.46 0.79
CA LEU A 87 0.67 -8.14 0.21
C LEU A 87 1.54 -7.86 -1.03
N THR A 88 2.79 -8.32 -1.03
CA THR A 88 3.70 -8.19 -2.18
C THR A 88 3.20 -9.03 -3.36
N ALA A 89 2.85 -10.30 -3.14
CA ALA A 89 2.30 -11.16 -4.18
C ALA A 89 0.96 -10.61 -4.70
N TRP A 90 0.10 -10.11 -3.80
CA TRP A 90 -1.18 -9.51 -4.15
C TRP A 90 -1.02 -8.22 -4.95
N PHE A 91 -0.02 -7.41 -4.60
CA PHE A 91 0.34 -6.21 -5.37
C PHE A 91 0.73 -6.59 -6.80
N ILE A 92 1.58 -7.61 -6.98
CA ILE A 92 1.98 -8.10 -8.32
C ILE A 92 0.74 -8.55 -9.11
N ALA A 93 -0.16 -9.34 -8.50
CA ALA A 93 -1.41 -9.75 -9.15
C ALA A 93 -2.27 -8.55 -9.56
N GLY A 94 -2.40 -7.54 -8.68
CA GLY A 94 -3.08 -6.29 -8.98
C GLY A 94 -2.52 -5.55 -10.19
N ASN A 95 -1.19 -5.51 -10.32
CA ASN A 95 -0.54 -4.92 -11.49
C ASN A 95 -0.95 -5.65 -12.77
N VAL A 96 -0.94 -6.99 -12.75
CA VAL A 96 -1.37 -7.77 -13.92
C VAL A 96 -2.79 -7.40 -14.32
N TRP A 97 -3.74 -7.34 -13.39
CA TRP A 97 -5.15 -7.01 -13.69
C TRP A 97 -5.33 -5.58 -14.22
N ILE A 98 -4.63 -4.60 -13.62
CA ILE A 98 -4.72 -3.19 -14.02
C ILE A 98 -4.08 -2.98 -15.40
N TYR A 99 -2.86 -3.47 -15.62
CA TYR A 99 -2.11 -3.23 -16.85
C TYR A 99 -2.56 -4.13 -18.01
N SER A 100 -3.12 -5.31 -17.76
CA SER A 100 -3.66 -6.17 -18.82
C SER A 100 -4.81 -5.50 -19.59
N ASN A 101 -5.56 -4.62 -18.92
CA ASN A 101 -6.69 -3.88 -19.51
C ASN A 101 -6.38 -2.38 -19.61
N TYR A 102 -5.12 -2.03 -19.89
CA TYR A 102 -4.71 -0.64 -19.96
C TYR A 102 -5.51 0.13 -21.01
N GLN A 103 -6.18 1.20 -20.54
CA GLN A 103 -7.14 2.01 -21.30
C GLN A 103 -8.48 1.28 -21.56
N PRO A 104 -9.22 0.90 -20.49
CA PRO A 104 -10.50 0.22 -20.65
C PRO A 104 -11.56 1.17 -21.20
N ASN A 105 -12.66 0.61 -21.70
CA ASN A 105 -13.77 1.42 -22.20
C ASN A 105 -14.59 1.94 -21.01
N TYR A 106 -14.75 3.27 -20.92
CA TYR A 106 -15.53 3.92 -19.85
C TYR A 106 -16.99 4.16 -20.24
N ASP A 107 -17.41 3.82 -21.45
CA ASP A 107 -18.80 3.94 -21.90
C ASP A 107 -19.63 2.75 -21.40
N PRO A 108 -20.67 2.97 -20.58
CA PRO A 108 -21.58 1.92 -20.11
C PRO A 108 -22.24 1.11 -21.22
N SER A 109 -22.34 1.67 -22.44
CA SER A 109 -22.91 1.03 -23.62
C SER A 109 -22.05 -0.12 -24.16
N SER A 110 -20.81 -0.24 -23.67
CA SER A 110 -19.80 -1.19 -24.15
C SER A 110 -19.94 -2.60 -23.60
N GLY A 111 -20.95 -2.85 -22.77
CA GLY A 111 -21.24 -4.17 -22.19
C GLY A 111 -20.03 -4.75 -21.43
N ASN A 112 -19.48 -5.86 -21.92
CA ASN A 112 -18.39 -6.57 -21.25
C ASN A 112 -17.03 -5.86 -21.33
N ALA A 113 -16.86 -4.88 -22.21
CA ALA A 113 -15.63 -4.07 -22.29
C ALA A 113 -15.65 -2.86 -21.33
N TYR A 114 -16.76 -2.64 -20.62
CA TYR A 114 -16.93 -1.50 -19.72
C TYR A 114 -16.12 -1.65 -18.44
N CYS A 115 -15.55 -0.55 -17.96
CA CYS A 115 -15.10 -0.41 -16.59
C CYS A 115 -15.39 0.99 -16.05
N ASN A 116 -15.79 1.08 -14.78
CA ASN A 116 -16.05 2.36 -14.13
C ASN A 116 -14.77 3.18 -14.02
N GLN A 117 -14.82 4.40 -14.53
CA GLN A 117 -13.68 5.31 -14.58
C GLN A 117 -13.09 5.60 -13.20
N THR A 118 -13.93 5.82 -12.18
CA THR A 118 -13.44 6.10 -10.81
C THR A 118 -12.72 4.90 -10.23
N LEU A 119 -13.27 3.69 -10.39
CA LEU A 119 -12.67 2.45 -9.88
C LEU A 119 -11.31 2.19 -10.52
N TYR A 120 -11.25 2.21 -11.85
CA TYR A 120 -10.03 1.91 -12.59
C TYR A 120 -8.94 2.96 -12.35
N LEU A 121 -9.28 4.26 -12.47
CA LEU A 121 -8.30 5.33 -12.23
C LEU A 121 -7.79 5.32 -10.80
N PHE A 122 -8.65 5.05 -9.82
CA PHE A 122 -8.22 4.94 -8.43
C PHE A 122 -7.19 3.83 -8.25
N ALA A 123 -7.46 2.62 -8.76
CA ALA A 123 -6.53 1.49 -8.70
C ALA A 123 -5.22 1.81 -9.44
N PHE A 124 -5.30 2.37 -10.64
CA PHE A 124 -4.16 2.72 -11.47
C PHE A 124 -3.26 3.78 -10.81
N TRP A 125 -3.84 4.88 -10.34
CA TRP A 125 -3.09 5.96 -9.70
C TRP A 125 -2.50 5.54 -8.37
N LEU A 126 -3.19 4.71 -7.59
CA LEU A 126 -2.67 4.17 -6.34
C LEU A 126 -1.42 3.30 -6.58
N THR A 127 -1.48 2.41 -7.58
CA THR A 127 -0.35 1.58 -8.00
C THR A 127 0.81 2.44 -8.51
N THR A 128 0.52 3.43 -9.36
CA THR A 128 1.51 4.35 -9.90
C THR A 128 2.18 5.18 -8.81
N ALA A 129 1.42 5.70 -7.84
CA ALA A 129 1.95 6.42 -6.70
C ALA A 129 2.88 5.55 -5.85
N THR A 130 2.53 4.27 -5.68
CA THR A 130 3.38 3.29 -4.97
C THR A 130 4.73 3.12 -5.67
N TYR A 131 4.75 3.02 -7.01
CA TYR A 131 5.99 2.95 -7.78
C TYR A 131 6.82 4.23 -7.71
N ILE A 132 6.18 5.41 -7.78
CA ILE A 132 6.87 6.70 -7.65
C ILE A 132 7.52 6.82 -6.27
N MET A 133 6.80 6.45 -5.20
CA MET A 133 7.34 6.45 -3.85
C MET A 133 8.50 5.46 -3.70
N LEU A 134 8.39 4.26 -4.25
CA LEU A 134 9.48 3.29 -4.21
C LEU A 134 10.73 3.80 -4.96
N GLY A 135 10.54 4.35 -6.16
CA GLY A 135 11.63 4.91 -6.96
C GLY A 135 12.34 6.08 -6.27
N THR A 136 11.58 7.00 -5.66
CA THR A 136 12.14 8.13 -4.92
C THR A 136 12.89 7.68 -3.66
N ILE A 137 12.36 6.73 -2.89
CA ILE A 137 13.04 6.16 -1.72
C ILE A 137 14.36 5.50 -2.13
N CYS A 138 14.36 4.66 -3.16
CA CYS A 138 15.56 4.02 -3.66
C CYS A 138 16.61 5.06 -4.10
N PHE A 139 16.20 6.09 -4.83
CA PHE A 139 17.09 7.17 -5.25
C PHE A 139 17.71 7.89 -4.05
N CYS A 140 16.91 8.30 -3.07
CA CYS A 140 17.40 8.97 -1.86
C CYS A 140 18.38 8.09 -1.06
N LEU A 141 18.06 6.81 -0.87
CA LEU A 141 18.93 5.87 -0.15
C LEU A 141 20.27 5.67 -0.87
N CYS A 142 20.27 5.57 -2.20
CA CYS A 142 21.50 5.49 -2.99
C CYS A 142 22.34 6.75 -2.84
N CYS A 143 21.75 7.95 -2.94
CA CYS A 143 22.47 9.21 -2.77
C CYS A 143 23.10 9.32 -1.38
N VAL A 144 22.34 9.01 -0.31
CA VAL A 144 22.85 9.04 1.07
C VAL A 144 23.95 7.99 1.28
N GLY A 145 23.79 6.78 0.74
CA GLY A 145 24.79 5.72 0.82
C GLY A 145 26.11 6.10 0.17
N ILE A 146 26.07 6.72 -1.01
CA ILE A 146 27.27 7.20 -1.72
C ILE A 146 27.92 8.35 -0.95
N CYS A 147 27.14 9.33 -0.46
CA CYS A 147 27.68 10.42 0.35
C CYS A 147 28.32 9.91 1.66
N ALA A 148 27.70 8.95 2.33
CA ALA A 148 28.25 8.37 3.55
C ALA A 148 29.55 7.59 3.29
N ALA A 149 29.62 6.83 2.18
CA ALA A 149 30.84 6.14 1.77
C ALA A 149 31.97 7.12 1.43
N ALA A 150 31.67 8.21 0.71
CA ALA A 150 32.65 9.23 0.36
C ALA A 150 33.24 9.96 1.58
N ILE A 151 32.43 10.23 2.61
CA ILE A 151 32.89 10.85 3.86
C ILE A 151 33.68 9.85 4.72
N SER A 152 33.40 8.54 4.63
CA SER A 152 34.14 7.53 5.39
C SER A 152 35.57 7.31 4.90
N GLU A 153 35.90 7.77 3.69
CA GLU A 153 37.20 7.59 3.05
C GLU A 153 38.11 8.85 3.14
N SER A 154 37.58 9.96 3.69
CA SER A 154 38.27 11.24 3.95
C SER A 154 38.64 11.41 5.42
#